data_AF-A0A1H4RG69-F1
#
_entry.id   AF-A0A1H4RG69-F1
#
_cell.length_a   1.000
_cell.length_b   1.000
_cell.length_c   1.000
_cell.angle_alpha   90.00
_cell.angle_beta   90.00
_cell.angle_gamma   90.00
#
_symmetry.space_group_name_H-M   'P 1'
#
loop_
_entity.id
_entity.type
_entity.pdbx_description
1 polymer ?
#
loop_
_entity_poly.entity_id
_entity_poly.type
_entity_poly.pdbx_seq_one_letter_code
_entity_poly.pdbx_strand_id
1 'polypeptide(L)'
;MVLRCSSFRVIVTARAAKGAERAALGIHRSAERMAETGVNKVSARPQSTTELRVEAARDQLPIIRAVARTLAHRRGFLLTEIADITRAVDEVGAALIDAATLGSPLRCSFEVSGSAFLLTTAVTSHRGLPRYPGARWRSLEALTDRVLTTDLLGESSGEREVVVAFIKQRRGRR
;
A
#
# COMPACT_ATOMS: atom_id res chain seq x y z
N MET A 1 -1.57 -14.50 -28.47
CA MET A 1 -0.34 -14.63 -27.67
C MET A 1 -0.29 -13.43 -26.72
N VAL A 2 -0.84 -13.59 -25.51
CA VAL A 2 -1.03 -12.50 -24.54
C VAL A 2 0.24 -12.39 -23.69
N LEU A 3 1.02 -11.32 -23.88
CA LEU A 3 2.14 -11.04 -22.99
C LEU A 3 1.58 -10.63 -21.62
N ARG A 4 1.73 -11.53 -20.65
CA ARG A 4 1.54 -11.27 -19.22
C ARG A 4 2.54 -10.19 -18.78
N CYS A 5 2.07 -8.97 -18.52
CA CYS A 5 2.88 -7.96 -17.87
C CYS A 5 2.83 -8.21 -16.35
N SER A 6 3.78 -9.01 -15.85
CA SER A 6 3.81 -9.56 -14.49
C SER A 6 4.49 -8.65 -13.46
N SER A 7 4.37 -7.33 -13.58
CA SER A 7 5.03 -6.39 -12.67
C SER A 7 4.13 -5.20 -12.35
N PHE A 8 3.11 -5.45 -11.53
CA PHE A 8 2.31 -4.41 -10.89
C PHE A 8 3.12 -3.78 -9.76
N ARG A 9 4.08 -2.93 -10.11
CA ARG A 9 4.81 -2.11 -9.16
C ARG A 9 4.02 -0.83 -8.96
N VAL A 10 3.02 -0.86 -8.07
CA VAL A 10 2.39 0.39 -7.60
C VAL A 10 3.44 1.15 -6.81
N ILE A 11 4.11 2.11 -7.47
CA ILE A 11 5.05 3.00 -6.81
C ILE A 11 4.21 3.95 -5.93
N VAL A 12 4.02 3.57 -4.67
CA VAL A 12 3.47 4.46 -3.64
C VAL A 12 4.52 5.53 -3.34
N THR A 13 4.58 6.58 -4.16
CA THR A 13 5.34 7.79 -3.81
C THR A 13 4.58 8.53 -2.73
N ALA A 14 5.06 8.44 -1.50
CA ALA A 14 4.60 9.28 -0.41
C ALA A 14 4.98 10.74 -0.72
N ARG A 15 4.08 11.51 -1.36
CA ARG A 15 4.27 12.95 -1.50
C ARG A 15 3.98 13.61 -0.16
N ALA A 16 5.04 14.07 0.51
CA ALA A 16 4.93 14.89 1.71
C ALA A 16 4.20 16.19 1.36
N ALA A 17 3.07 16.44 2.02
CA ALA A 17 2.36 17.71 1.93
C ALA A 17 3.19 18.81 2.62
N LYS A 18 3.47 19.90 1.91
CA LYS A 18 3.93 21.16 2.49
C LYS A 18 3.02 22.28 1.98
N GLY A 19 2.52 23.08 2.92
CA GLY A 19 1.35 23.93 2.77
C GLY A 19 1.47 25.08 1.77
N ALA A 20 0.28 25.60 1.44
CA ALA A 20 0.02 26.92 0.88
C ALA A 20 0.64 28.01 1.80
N GLU A 21 1.00 29.22 1.34
CA GLU A 21 0.22 30.10 0.50
C GLU A 21 1.06 31.32 0.03
N ARG A 22 0.84 31.70 -1.25
CA ARG A 22 0.96 33.02 -1.92
C ARG A 22 2.30 33.75 -2.06
N ALA A 23 2.70 33.96 -3.33
CA ALA A 23 2.78 35.29 -3.94
C ALA A 23 2.86 35.21 -5.49
N ALA A 24 2.18 36.16 -6.15
CA ALA A 24 2.33 36.67 -7.54
C ALA A 24 2.00 35.72 -8.72
N LEU A 25 0.94 35.94 -9.51
CA LEU A 25 0.82 36.91 -10.62
C LEU A 25 2.05 36.96 -11.55
N GLY A 26 1.91 36.52 -12.80
CA GLY A 26 2.94 36.72 -13.82
C GLY A 26 2.81 35.80 -15.02
N ILE A 27 2.56 36.39 -16.18
CA ILE A 27 2.15 35.77 -17.42
C ILE A 27 3.37 35.55 -18.36
N HIS A 28 3.30 34.47 -19.17
CA HIS A 28 3.96 34.24 -20.46
C HIS A 28 5.47 33.96 -20.60
N ARG A 29 5.70 32.90 -21.39
CA ARG A 29 6.75 32.66 -22.40
C ARG A 29 7.98 31.84 -21.99
N SER A 30 7.88 30.57 -22.36
CA SER A 30 8.78 29.89 -23.31
C SER A 30 10.26 30.24 -23.23
N ALA A 31 11.03 29.33 -22.63
CA ALA A 31 12.41 29.11 -23.02
C ALA A 31 12.76 27.64 -22.76
N GLU A 32 12.89 26.89 -23.85
CA GLU A 32 13.69 25.68 -23.92
C GLU A 32 15.04 25.93 -23.25
N ARG A 33 15.27 25.33 -22.09
CA ARG A 33 16.61 25.09 -21.55
C ARG A 33 16.49 24.14 -20.37
N MET A 34 17.32 23.09 -20.42
CA MET A 34 17.72 22.24 -19.29
C MET A 34 16.80 21.05 -18.95
N ALA A 35 16.72 20.08 -19.86
CA ALA A 35 16.44 18.68 -19.52
C ALA A 35 17.75 17.96 -19.14
N GLU A 36 18.43 18.44 -18.11
CA GLU A 36 19.47 17.70 -17.39
C GLU A 36 19.15 17.85 -15.91
N THR A 37 18.43 16.87 -15.35
CA THR A 37 18.37 16.73 -13.90
C THR A 37 18.51 15.25 -13.60
N GLY A 38 19.73 14.90 -13.21
CA GLY A 38 20.17 13.55 -12.97
C GLY A 38 19.23 12.80 -12.04
N VAL A 39 18.87 11.60 -12.46
CA VAL A 39 18.36 10.55 -11.58
C VAL A 39 19.46 10.28 -10.55
N ASN A 40 19.35 10.89 -9.38
CA ASN A 40 20.22 10.57 -8.27
C ASN A 40 19.94 9.12 -7.86
N LYS A 41 20.79 8.19 -8.31
CA LYS A 41 20.80 6.80 -7.83
C LYS A 41 21.24 6.82 -6.37
N VAL A 42 20.28 7.04 -5.47
CA VAL A 42 20.43 6.61 -4.09
C VAL A 42 20.61 5.09 -4.15
N SER A 43 21.78 4.61 -3.75
CA SER A 43 22.08 3.19 -3.63
C SER A 43 21.24 2.59 -2.50
N ALA A 44 19.97 2.34 -2.80
CA ALA A 44 19.07 1.64 -1.91
C ALA A 44 19.61 0.21 -1.74
N ARG A 45 19.93 -0.17 -0.51
CA ARG A 45 20.05 -1.58 -0.11
C ARG A 45 18.86 -2.33 -0.72
N PRO A 46 19.05 -3.49 -1.36
CA PRO A 46 17.97 -4.16 -2.08
C PRO A 46 16.75 -4.33 -1.17
N GLN A 47 15.68 -3.62 -1.50
CA GLN A 47 14.39 -3.76 -0.85
C GLN A 47 13.85 -5.12 -1.25
N SER A 48 13.87 -6.08 -0.33
CA SER A 48 13.30 -7.40 -0.57
C SER A 48 11.77 -7.30 -0.49
N THR A 49 11.11 -7.30 -1.64
CA THR A 49 9.64 -7.40 -1.72
C THR A 49 9.23 -8.87 -1.65
N THR A 50 8.25 -9.18 -0.82
CA THR A 50 7.59 -10.49 -0.79
C THR A 50 6.17 -10.33 -1.33
N GLU A 51 5.78 -11.14 -2.30
CA GLU A 51 4.44 -11.10 -2.88
C GLU A 51 3.67 -12.36 -2.52
N LEU A 52 2.39 -12.19 -2.22
CA LEU A 52 1.44 -13.26 -1.96
C LEU A 52 0.16 -12.98 -2.74
N ARG A 53 -0.34 -14.00 -3.43
CA ARG A 53 -1.62 -13.96 -4.14
C ARG A 53 -2.47 -15.12 -3.65
N VAL A 54 -3.63 -14.80 -3.12
CA VAL A 54 -4.59 -15.78 -2.60
C VAL A 54 -5.98 -15.46 -3.13
N GLU A 55 -6.90 -16.40 -2.99
CA GLU A 55 -8.31 -16.12 -3.21
C GLU A 55 -8.78 -15.03 -2.24
N ALA A 56 -9.68 -14.14 -2.67
CA ALA A 56 -10.28 -13.14 -1.80
C ALA A 56 -11.32 -13.79 -0.87
N ALA A 57 -10.84 -14.59 0.10
CA ALA A 57 -11.66 -15.35 1.03
C ALA A 57 -11.11 -15.24 2.47
N ARG A 58 -12.01 -15.26 3.46
CA ARG A 58 -11.68 -15.00 4.87
C ARG A 58 -10.77 -16.06 5.49
N ASP A 59 -10.85 -17.29 5.00
CA ASP A 59 -10.00 -18.42 5.38
C ASP A 59 -8.54 -18.26 4.94
N GLN A 60 -8.25 -17.32 4.03
CA GLN A 60 -6.89 -16.98 3.59
C GLN A 60 -6.20 -15.98 4.54
N LEU A 61 -6.95 -15.24 5.36
CA LEU A 61 -6.38 -14.24 6.28
C LEU A 61 -5.31 -14.82 7.24
N PRO A 62 -5.46 -16.03 7.82
CA PRO A 62 -4.41 -16.65 8.63
C PRO A 62 -3.07 -16.81 7.90
N ILE A 63 -3.08 -17.11 6.59
CA ILE A 63 -1.86 -17.27 5.79
C ILE A 63 -1.17 -15.91 5.61
N ILE A 64 -1.93 -14.88 5.23
CA ILE A 64 -1.43 -13.51 5.08
C ILE A 64 -0.84 -13.02 6.41
N ARG A 65 -1.51 -13.32 7.53
CA ARG A 65 -1.07 -13.00 8.89
C ARG A 65 0.25 -13.70 9.24
N ALA A 66 0.40 -14.98 8.90
CA ALA A 66 1.62 -15.73 9.15
C ALA A 66 2.81 -15.16 8.39
N VAL A 67 2.63 -14.77 7.12
CA VAL A 67 3.66 -14.10 6.31
C VAL A 67 4.03 -12.75 6.93
N ALA A 68 3.05 -11.90 7.23
CA ALA A 68 3.29 -10.59 7.85
C ALA A 68 4.05 -10.70 9.18
N ARG A 69 3.62 -11.62 10.06
CA ARG A 69 4.27 -11.90 11.34
C ARG A 69 5.71 -12.35 11.15
N THR A 70 5.96 -13.27 10.22
CA THR A 70 7.31 -13.79 9.95
C THR A 70 8.23 -12.68 9.45
N LEU A 71 7.76 -11.85 8.52
CA LEU A 71 8.54 -10.74 7.96
C LEU A 71 8.83 -9.65 9.01
N ALA A 72 7.83 -9.26 9.81
CA ALA A 72 8.01 -8.29 10.89
C ALA A 72 8.96 -8.80 11.98
N HIS A 73 8.78 -10.05 12.42
CA HIS A 73 9.65 -10.68 13.43
C HIS A 73 11.12 -10.72 12.97
N ARG A 74 11.38 -11.13 11.72
CA ARG A 74 12.74 -11.17 11.15
C ARG A 74 13.41 -9.79 11.06
N ARG A 75 12.64 -8.70 11.14
CA ARG A 75 13.15 -7.32 11.15
C ARG A 75 13.14 -6.66 12.54
N GLY A 76 12.89 -7.46 13.58
CA GLY A 76 13.05 -7.06 14.97
C GLY A 76 11.92 -6.18 15.50
N PHE A 77 10.74 -6.22 14.89
CA PHE A 77 9.54 -5.65 15.49
C PHE A 77 9.22 -6.37 16.81
N LEU A 78 8.78 -5.62 17.81
CA LEU A 78 8.36 -6.12 19.11
C LEU A 78 7.02 -6.85 18.99
N LEU A 79 6.71 -7.71 19.96
CA LEU A 79 5.48 -8.51 19.95
C LEU A 79 4.21 -7.64 19.85
N THR A 80 4.18 -6.50 20.52
CA THR A 80 3.08 -5.53 20.46
C THR A 80 2.94 -4.93 19.07
N GLU A 81 4.05 -4.59 18.43
CA GLU A 81 4.04 -4.03 17.06
C GLU A 81 3.65 -5.08 16.03
N ILE A 82 4.06 -6.32 16.22
CA ILE A 82 3.62 -7.46 15.41
C ILE A 82 2.11 -7.68 15.60
N ALA A 83 1.59 -7.56 16.83
CA ALA A 83 0.15 -7.63 17.09
C ALA A 83 -0.60 -6.52 16.34
N ASP A 84 -0.08 -5.29 16.35
CA ASP A 84 -0.66 -4.18 15.59
C ASP A 84 -0.65 -4.46 14.07
N ILE A 85 0.49 -4.93 13.52
CA ILE A 85 0.63 -5.27 12.09
C ILE A 85 -0.36 -6.36 11.70
N THR A 86 -0.44 -7.44 12.47
CA THR A 86 -1.29 -8.58 12.15
C THR A 86 -2.78 -8.25 12.27
N ARG A 87 -3.16 -7.42 13.24
CA ARG A 87 -4.52 -6.89 13.32
C ARG A 87 -4.84 -5.94 12.16
N ALA A 88 -3.91 -5.06 11.78
CA ALA A 88 -4.09 -4.19 10.63
C ALA A 88 -4.24 -4.99 9.32
N VAL A 89 -3.48 -6.09 9.16
CA VAL A 89 -3.65 -7.05 8.06
C VAL A 89 -5.06 -7.62 8.03
N ASP A 90 -5.60 -8.05 9.18
CA ASP A 90 -6.95 -8.60 9.25
C ASP A 90 -8.03 -7.57 8.86
N GLU A 91 -7.89 -6.33 9.32
CA GLU A 91 -8.85 -5.26 8.99
C GLU A 91 -8.80 -4.86 7.51
N VAL A 92 -7.59 -4.70 6.94
CA VAL A 92 -7.43 -4.43 5.50
C VAL A 92 -7.94 -5.59 4.66
N GLY A 93 -7.53 -6.82 5.00
CA GLY A 93 -7.93 -8.02 4.29
C GLY A 93 -9.44 -8.22 4.31
N ALA A 94 -10.08 -8.07 5.48
CA ALA A 94 -11.53 -8.14 5.60
C ALA A 94 -12.24 -7.07 4.75
N ALA A 95 -11.76 -5.82 4.77
CA ALA A 95 -12.33 -4.75 3.96
C ALA A 95 -12.25 -5.04 2.45
N LEU A 96 -11.11 -5.52 1.97
CA LEU A 96 -10.94 -5.82 0.56
C LEU A 96 -11.71 -7.06 0.13
N ILE A 97 -11.76 -8.10 0.97
CA ILE A 97 -12.59 -9.29 0.71
C ILE A 97 -14.07 -8.91 0.61
N ASP A 98 -14.57 -8.05 1.49
CA ASP A 98 -15.95 -7.57 1.45
C ASP A 98 -16.26 -6.76 0.16
N ALA A 99 -15.24 -6.13 -0.44
CA ALA A 99 -15.36 -5.32 -1.66
C ALA A 99 -15.01 -6.06 -2.96
N ALA A 100 -14.42 -7.26 -2.88
CA ALA A 100 -13.87 -7.98 -4.01
C ALA A 100 -14.95 -8.49 -4.97
N THR A 101 -14.67 -8.44 -6.27
CA THR A 101 -15.42 -9.19 -7.26
C THR A 101 -15.22 -10.69 -7.01
N LEU A 102 -16.29 -11.48 -7.15
CA LEU A 102 -16.26 -12.93 -6.91
C LEU A 102 -15.18 -13.60 -7.76
N GLY A 103 -14.37 -14.47 -7.13
CA GLY A 103 -13.26 -15.18 -7.80
C GLY A 103 -12.04 -14.32 -8.10
N SER A 104 -12.09 -13.00 -7.82
CA SER A 104 -10.90 -12.16 -7.95
C SER A 104 -9.89 -12.46 -6.83
N PRO A 105 -8.59 -12.39 -7.10
CA PRO A 105 -7.58 -12.67 -6.10
C PRO A 105 -7.23 -11.43 -5.29
N LEU A 106 -7.01 -11.64 -4.00
CA LEU A 106 -6.36 -10.68 -3.12
C LEU A 106 -4.85 -10.74 -3.33
N ARG A 107 -4.29 -9.63 -3.81
CA ARG A 107 -2.84 -9.45 -3.97
C ARG A 107 -2.29 -8.74 -2.74
N CYS A 108 -1.19 -9.22 -2.21
CA CYS A 108 -0.46 -8.61 -1.10
C CYS A 108 1.01 -8.48 -1.47
N SER A 109 1.57 -7.29 -1.28
CA SER A 109 2.99 -7.01 -1.41
C SER A 109 3.52 -6.48 -0.08
N PHE A 110 4.53 -7.15 0.44
CA PHE A 110 5.18 -6.83 1.71
C PHE A 110 6.57 -6.28 1.44
N GLU A 111 6.82 -5.09 1.94
CA GLU A 111 8.13 -4.46 1.90
C GLU A 111 8.56 -4.14 3.32
N VAL A 112 9.70 -4.70 3.74
CA VAL A 112 10.28 -4.36 5.04
C VAL A 112 11.66 -3.79 4.82
N SER A 113 11.86 -2.52 5.18
CA SER A 113 13.11 -1.78 4.97
C SER A 113 13.44 -0.94 6.19
N GLY A 114 14.65 -1.11 6.73
CA GLY A 114 15.05 -0.44 7.97
C GLY A 114 14.08 -0.75 9.11
N SER A 115 13.43 0.29 9.63
CA SER A 115 12.40 0.24 10.67
C SER A 115 10.97 0.20 10.13
N ALA A 116 10.75 0.23 8.82
CA ALA A 116 9.42 0.33 8.23
C ALA A 116 8.92 -1.02 7.70
N PHE A 117 7.67 -1.32 7.99
CA PHE A 117 6.88 -2.39 7.38
C PHE A 117 5.77 -1.75 6.54
N LEU A 118 5.78 -2.03 5.24
CA LEU A 118 4.77 -1.59 4.29
C LEU A 118 4.02 -2.83 3.79
N LEU A 119 2.70 -2.79 3.89
CA LEU A 119 1.82 -3.70 3.18
C LEU A 119 1.06 -2.90 2.13
N THR A 120 1.08 -3.38 0.89
CA THR A 120 0.18 -2.94 -0.17
C THR A 120 -0.71 -4.10 -0.57
N THR A 121 -2.02 -3.88 -0.58
CA THR A 121 -3.00 -4.91 -0.95
C THR A 121 -3.93 -4.41 -2.04
N ALA A 122 -4.34 -5.31 -2.94
CA ALA A 122 -5.21 -4.96 -4.07
C ALA A 122 -6.21 -6.07 -4.41
N VAL A 123 -7.42 -5.68 -4.78
CA VAL A 123 -8.46 -6.54 -5.36
C VAL A 123 -9.14 -5.85 -6.55
N THR A 124 -9.73 -6.64 -7.42
CA THR A 124 -10.67 -6.12 -8.41
C THR A 124 -12.03 -5.93 -7.76
N SER A 125 -12.70 -4.80 -8.01
CA SER A 125 -14.02 -4.48 -7.47
C SER A 125 -14.85 -3.71 -8.50
N HIS A 126 -16.16 -3.98 -8.56
CA HIS A 126 -17.09 -3.13 -9.32
C HIS A 126 -17.63 -1.94 -8.51
N ARG A 127 -17.54 -1.99 -7.18
CA ARG A 127 -18.17 -1.01 -6.29
C ARG A 127 -17.15 -0.03 -5.68
N GLY A 128 -15.88 -0.44 -5.56
CA GLY A 128 -14.88 0.31 -4.82
C GLY A 128 -15.04 0.14 -3.30
N LEU A 129 -14.28 0.90 -2.52
CA LEU A 129 -14.47 0.95 -1.07
C LEU A 129 -15.64 1.87 -0.66
N PRO A 130 -16.25 1.62 0.51
CA PRO A 130 -17.24 2.53 1.07
C PRO A 130 -16.66 3.95 1.25
N ARG A 131 -17.40 4.98 0.83
CA ARG A 131 -17.00 6.40 0.93
C ARG A 131 -16.73 6.88 2.36
N TYR A 132 -17.37 6.26 3.35
CA TYR A 132 -17.17 6.55 4.76
C TYR A 132 -16.51 5.35 5.43
N PRO A 133 -15.20 5.42 5.68
CA PRO A 133 -14.48 4.28 6.21
C PRO A 133 -14.76 4.32 7.72
N GLY A 134 -15.75 3.54 8.16
CA GLY A 134 -16.35 3.61 9.51
C GLY A 134 -15.41 3.19 10.65
N ALA A 135 -15.91 2.41 11.61
CA ALA A 135 -15.12 1.97 12.77
C ALA A 135 -13.82 1.23 12.41
N ARG A 136 -13.82 0.53 11.27
CA ARG A 136 -12.66 -0.21 10.74
C ARG A 136 -11.47 0.70 10.41
N TRP A 137 -11.71 1.88 9.83
CA TRP A 137 -10.64 2.79 9.43
C TRP A 137 -9.99 3.48 10.62
N ARG A 138 -10.81 3.88 11.59
CA ARG A 138 -10.30 4.39 12.88
C ARG A 138 -9.42 3.36 13.58
N SER A 139 -9.76 2.08 13.47
CA SER A 139 -8.92 1.00 14.00
C SER A 139 -7.58 0.91 13.24
N LEU A 140 -7.59 1.02 11.91
CA LEU A 140 -6.36 1.04 11.11
C LEU A 140 -5.46 2.23 11.42
N GLU A 141 -6.02 3.44 11.54
CA GLU A 141 -5.29 4.65 11.90
C GLU A 141 -4.69 4.57 13.31
N ALA A 142 -5.36 3.88 14.26
CA ALA A 142 -4.81 3.66 15.59
C ALA A 142 -3.66 2.63 15.61
N LEU A 143 -3.69 1.64 14.69
CA LEU A 143 -2.72 0.55 14.64
C LEU A 143 -1.50 0.86 13.77
N THR A 144 -1.58 1.82 12.86
CA THR A 144 -0.57 2.08 11.83
C THR A 144 -0.14 3.53 11.82
N ASP A 145 1.03 3.84 11.25
CA ASP A 145 1.52 5.22 11.18
C ASP A 145 0.93 5.97 9.99
N ARG A 146 0.61 5.24 8.91
CA ARG A 146 -0.05 5.77 7.71
C ARG A 146 -0.93 4.71 7.09
N VAL A 147 -2.07 5.14 6.56
CA VAL A 147 -2.93 4.33 5.71
C VAL A 147 -3.23 5.12 4.43
N LEU A 148 -3.24 4.43 3.30
CA LEU A 148 -3.50 4.96 1.97
C LEU A 148 -4.55 4.09 1.32
N THR A 149 -5.52 4.73 0.66
CA THR A 149 -6.53 4.07 -0.15
C THR A 149 -6.55 4.72 -1.52
N THR A 150 -6.58 3.92 -2.57
CA THR A 150 -6.81 4.40 -3.92
C THR A 150 -7.70 3.44 -4.68
N ASP A 151 -8.61 3.99 -5.47
CA ASP A 151 -9.40 3.26 -6.44
C ASP A 151 -8.86 3.64 -7.82
N LEU A 152 -8.22 2.69 -8.52
CA LEU A 152 -7.73 2.85 -9.88
C LEU A 152 -8.79 2.32 -10.86
N LEU A 153 -8.90 2.92 -12.04
CA LEU A 153 -9.71 2.35 -13.11
C LEU A 153 -9.09 1.01 -13.54
N GLY A 154 -9.90 -0.04 -13.58
CA GLY A 154 -9.49 -1.37 -14.02
C GLY A 154 -9.37 -1.46 -15.55
N GLU A 155 -8.80 -2.57 -16.02
CA GLU A 155 -8.56 -2.82 -17.45
C GLU A 155 -9.87 -3.03 -18.24
N SER A 156 -10.93 -3.49 -17.56
CA SER A 156 -12.26 -3.68 -18.15
C SER A 156 -13.19 -2.50 -17.82
N SER A 157 -14.10 -2.17 -18.75
CA SER A 157 -15.11 -1.12 -18.54
C SER A 157 -15.94 -1.40 -17.28
N GLY A 158 -15.83 -0.51 -16.28
CA GLY A 158 -16.57 -0.60 -15.01
C GLY A 158 -15.90 -1.42 -13.91
N GLU A 159 -14.72 -2.02 -14.17
CA GLU A 159 -13.88 -2.58 -13.11
C GLU A 159 -13.03 -1.49 -12.48
N ARG A 160 -12.80 -1.61 -11.17
CA ARG A 160 -11.85 -0.79 -10.42
C ARG A 160 -10.85 -1.71 -9.75
N GLU A 161 -9.60 -1.31 -9.69
CA GLU A 161 -8.62 -1.89 -8.78
C GLU A 161 -8.64 -1.09 -7.49
N VAL A 162 -9.10 -1.71 -6.42
CA VAL A 162 -9.09 -1.13 -5.09
C VAL A 162 -7.79 -1.50 -4.44
N VAL A 163 -7.03 -0.50 -4.02
CA VAL A 163 -5.74 -0.67 -3.34
C VAL A 163 -5.80 -0.03 -1.97
N VAL A 164 -5.42 -0.81 -0.96
CA VAL A 164 -5.20 -0.32 0.41
C VAL A 164 -3.78 -0.64 0.82
N ALA A 165 -3.06 0.36 1.30
CA ALA A 165 -1.72 0.20 1.83
C ALA A 165 -1.61 0.81 3.23
N PHE A 166 -0.77 0.22 4.08
CA PHE A 166 -0.42 0.83 5.35
C PHE A 166 1.08 0.72 5.62
N ILE A 167 1.57 1.66 6.44
CA ILE A 167 2.94 1.67 6.94
C ILE A 167 2.92 1.56 8.46
N LYS A 168 3.74 0.65 9.00
CA LYS A 168 4.08 0.58 10.42
C LYS A 168 5.57 0.81 10.61
N GLN A 169 5.92 1.78 11.44
CA GLN A 169 7.26 2.04 11.92
C GLN A 169 7.50 1.26 13.20
N ARG A 170 8.65 0.59 13.25
CA ARG A 170 9.20 0.05 14.47
C ARG A 170 9.56 1.22 15.37
N ARG A 171 8.93 1.29 16.54
CA ARG A 171 9.28 2.19 17.62
C ARG A 171 10.68 1.80 18.08
N GLY A 172 11.60 2.77 18.08
CA GLY A 172 12.97 2.54 18.53
C GLY A 172 12.98 1.93 19.93
N ARG A 173 13.88 0.97 20.17
CA ARG A 173 14.26 0.64 21.55
C ARG A 173 14.90 1.90 22.11
N ARG A 174 14.20 2.58 23.02
CA ARG A 174 14.87 3.54 23.90
C ARG A 174 15.87 2.79 24.78
#